data_AF-A0AAN6NZH9-F1
#
_entry.id   AF-A0AAN6NZH9-F1
#
_cell.length_a   1.000
_cell.length_b   1.000
_cell.length_c   1.000
_cell.angle_alpha   90.00
_cell.angle_beta   90.00
_cell.angle_gamma   90.00
#
_symmetry.space_group_name_H-M   'P 1'
#
loop_
_entity.id
_entity.type
_entity.pdbx_description
1 polymer ?
#
loop_
_entity_poly.entity_id
_entity_poly.type
_entity_poly.pdbx_seq_one_letter_code
_entity_poly.pdbx_strand_id
1 'polypeptide(L)'
;MGSSASKPSAAAPHVWKGTAPAGVSQDLVEQLQSSPETDISRQQTLELQVQARVAEELKRLRAAEAAKLQETLTSSSQSTEQQQQQENDVSRQKVNKEVEALRAKLEERRKVRELPESMETARGEVVRCLRENDRRPLDCWKEVEAFKEEVRRLERGWVDKVVA
;
A
#
# COMPACT_ATOMS: atom_id res chain seq x y z
N MET A 1 -95.63 -8.06 55.27
CA MET A 1 -95.73 -6.67 55.77
C MET A 1 -94.71 -6.52 56.90
N GLY A 2 -93.87 -5.48 56.88
CA GLY A 2 -92.98 -5.15 58.01
C GLY A 2 -91.50 -5.01 57.65
N SER A 3 -91.16 -3.93 56.94
CA SER A 3 -89.81 -3.45 56.66
C SER A 3 -89.22 -2.70 57.87
N SER A 4 -88.04 -3.12 58.34
CA SER A 4 -87.13 -2.27 59.13
C SER A 4 -85.71 -2.79 58.95
N ALA A 5 -84.97 -2.19 58.01
CA ALA A 5 -83.55 -2.42 57.83
C ALA A 5 -82.75 -1.47 58.75
N SER A 6 -81.96 -2.07 59.62
CA SER A 6 -80.96 -1.44 60.48
C SER A 6 -79.89 -0.74 59.64
N LYS A 7 -79.51 0.50 59.98
CA LYS A 7 -78.36 1.20 59.40
C LYS A 7 -77.07 0.37 59.57
N PRO A 8 -76.35 -0.01 58.50
CA PRO A 8 -74.95 -0.32 58.61
C PRO A 8 -74.15 0.97 58.47
N SER A 9 -73.45 1.34 59.54
CA SER A 9 -72.27 2.20 59.48
C SER A 9 -71.25 1.51 58.57
N ALA A 10 -71.21 1.90 57.31
CA ALA A 10 -70.12 1.55 56.40
C ALA A 10 -69.40 2.85 56.09
N ALA A 11 -68.43 3.18 56.95
CA ALA A 11 -67.41 4.15 56.61
C ALA A 11 -66.81 3.71 55.26
N ALA A 12 -67.15 4.45 54.20
CA ALA A 12 -66.48 4.31 52.92
C ALA A 12 -64.97 4.42 53.17
N PRO A 13 -64.12 3.60 52.52
CA PRO A 13 -62.68 3.73 52.69
C PRO A 13 -62.29 5.18 52.38
N HIS A 14 -61.47 5.79 53.23
CA HIS A 14 -60.95 7.13 53.02
C HIS A 14 -60.07 7.12 51.76
N VAL A 15 -60.68 7.29 50.59
CA VAL A 15 -59.98 7.43 49.32
C VAL A 15 -59.49 8.86 49.25
N TRP A 16 -58.22 9.06 49.60
CA TRP A 16 -57.52 10.33 49.39
C TRP A 16 -57.40 10.57 47.88
N LYS A 17 -58.36 11.30 47.31
CA LYS A 17 -58.22 11.89 45.98
C LYS A 17 -57.38 13.15 46.14
N GLY A 18 -56.09 13.06 45.83
CA GLY A 18 -55.20 14.22 45.79
C GLY A 18 -55.82 15.32 44.93
N THR A 19 -56.05 16.49 45.51
CA THR A 19 -56.73 17.63 44.87
C THR A 19 -55.75 18.48 44.08
N ALA A 20 -55.02 17.90 43.15
CA ALA A 20 -54.29 18.60 42.09
C ALA A 20 -53.81 17.55 41.08
N PRO A 21 -53.70 17.86 39.78
CA PRO A 21 -52.86 17.02 38.92
C PRO A 21 -51.49 16.93 39.59
N ALA A 22 -50.88 15.74 39.61
CA ALA A 22 -49.51 15.55 40.06
C ALA A 22 -48.57 16.28 39.11
N GLY A 23 -48.56 17.60 39.21
CA GLY A 23 -47.72 18.51 38.46
C GLY A 23 -46.51 18.80 39.30
N VAL A 24 -45.34 18.52 38.76
CA VAL A 24 -44.07 18.99 39.31
C VAL A 24 -44.07 20.52 39.16
N SER A 25 -43.81 21.27 40.23
CA SER A 25 -43.72 22.73 40.16
C SER A 25 -42.57 23.14 39.24
N GLN A 26 -42.75 24.21 38.46
CA GLN A 26 -41.68 24.71 37.58
C GLN A 26 -40.41 25.02 38.35
N ASP A 27 -40.49 25.59 39.55
CA ASP A 27 -39.33 25.84 40.41
C ASP A 27 -38.57 24.56 40.79
N LEU A 28 -39.27 23.44 41.02
CA LEU A 28 -38.63 22.16 41.30
C LEU A 28 -37.97 21.59 40.05
N VAL A 29 -38.59 21.77 38.87
CA VAL A 29 -37.98 21.41 37.59
C VAL A 29 -36.72 22.24 37.34
N GLU A 30 -36.75 23.54 37.58
CA GLU A 30 -35.61 24.46 37.44
C GLU A 30 -34.47 24.09 38.41
N GLN A 31 -34.80 23.70 39.65
CA GLN A 31 -33.82 23.20 40.62
C GLN A 31 -33.23 21.84 40.23
N LEU A 32 -34.04 20.94 39.67
CA LEU A 32 -33.55 19.65 39.15
C LEU A 32 -32.70 19.82 37.88
N GLN A 33 -32.97 20.87 37.09
CA GLN A 33 -32.21 21.25 35.90
C GLN A 33 -30.92 22.00 36.21
N SER A 34 -30.88 22.78 37.30
CA SER A 34 -29.68 23.50 37.75
C SER A 34 -28.81 22.71 38.73
N SER A 35 -29.27 21.53 39.18
CA SER A 35 -28.50 20.67 40.07
C SER A 35 -27.37 19.95 39.32
N PRO A 36 -26.10 20.13 39.75
CA PRO A 36 -24.94 19.52 39.10
C PRO A 36 -24.91 18.00 39.20
N GLU A 37 -25.59 17.42 40.20
CA GLU A 37 -25.70 15.97 40.39
C GLU A 37 -26.51 15.29 39.27
N THR A 38 -27.54 15.98 38.76
CA THR A 38 -28.37 15.51 37.65
C THR A 38 -27.63 15.60 36.32
N ASP A 39 -26.75 16.58 36.17
CA ASP A 39 -26.00 16.82 34.92
C ASP A 39 -25.06 15.67 34.59
N ILE A 40 -24.35 15.10 35.56
CA ILE A 40 -23.46 13.95 35.33
C ILE A 40 -24.25 12.74 34.80
N SER A 41 -25.39 12.42 35.43
CA SER A 41 -26.24 11.30 35.03
C SER A 41 -26.84 11.52 33.62
N ARG A 42 -27.22 12.77 33.30
CA ARG A 42 -27.74 13.14 31.98
C ARG A 42 -26.64 13.04 30.91
N GLN A 43 -25.44 13.52 31.21
CA GLN A 43 -24.29 13.43 30.30
C GLN A 43 -23.93 11.98 29.99
N GLN A 44 -23.88 11.11 31.00
CA GLN A 44 -23.64 9.68 30.79
C GLN A 44 -24.73 9.02 29.94
N THR A 45 -26.00 9.35 30.17
CA THR A 45 -27.12 8.82 29.37
C THR A 45 -27.01 9.25 27.91
N LEU A 46 -26.69 10.53 27.67
CA LEU A 46 -26.47 11.06 26.32
C LEU A 46 -25.25 10.41 25.66
N GLU A 47 -24.16 10.22 26.39
CA GLU A 47 -22.96 9.56 25.88
C GLU A 47 -23.26 8.12 25.44
N LEU A 48 -23.98 7.35 26.25
CA LEU A 48 -24.40 5.99 25.88
C LEU A 48 -25.29 5.98 24.64
N GLN A 49 -26.18 6.96 24.50
CA GLN A 49 -27.02 7.09 23.30
C GLN A 49 -26.20 7.42 22.05
N VAL A 50 -25.20 8.30 22.18
CA VAL A 50 -24.26 8.62 21.11
C VAL A 50 -23.44 7.40 20.73
N GLN A 51 -22.89 6.67 21.71
CA GLN A 51 -22.15 5.43 21.48
C GLN A 51 -23.02 4.39 20.75
N ALA A 52 -24.28 4.23 21.15
CA ALA A 52 -25.22 3.32 20.49
C ALA A 52 -25.47 3.69 19.02
N ARG A 53 -25.68 4.97 18.73
CA ARG A 53 -25.85 5.47 17.35
C ARG A 53 -24.60 5.28 16.51
N VAL A 54 -23.44 5.61 17.06
CA VAL A 54 -22.16 5.42 16.36
C VAL A 54 -21.91 3.94 16.08
N ALA A 55 -22.21 3.05 17.04
CA ALA A 55 -22.07 1.61 16.84
C ALA A 55 -23.02 1.07 15.76
N GLU A 56 -24.26 1.55 15.71
CA GLU A 56 -25.25 1.22 14.67
C GLU A 56 -24.75 1.64 13.28
N GLU A 57 -24.30 2.88 13.13
CA GLU A 57 -23.77 3.41 11.86
C GLU A 57 -22.49 2.69 11.43
N LEU A 58 -21.57 2.41 12.36
CA LEU A 58 -20.37 1.64 12.04
C LEU A 58 -20.70 0.21 11.59
N LYS A 59 -21.74 -0.42 12.17
CA LYS A 59 -22.20 -1.75 11.73
C LYS A 59 -22.79 -1.68 10.32
N ARG A 60 -23.56 -0.64 10.02
CA ARG A 60 -24.12 -0.39 8.69
C ARG A 60 -23.02 -0.19 7.64
N LEU A 61 -22.03 0.65 7.93
CA LEU A 61 -20.89 0.90 7.03
C LEU A 61 -20.07 -0.38 6.79
N ARG A 62 -19.76 -1.15 7.83
CA ARG A 62 -19.06 -2.43 7.68
C ARG A 62 -19.83 -3.43 6.82
N ALA A 63 -21.15 -3.50 6.94
CA ALA A 63 -21.98 -4.37 6.11
C ALA A 63 -21.97 -3.93 4.64
N ALA A 64 -22.05 -2.62 4.37
CA ALA A 64 -21.97 -2.07 3.03
C ALA A 64 -20.58 -2.30 2.39
N GLU A 65 -19.50 -2.10 3.15
CA GLU A 65 -18.13 -2.38 2.72
C GLU A 65 -17.93 -3.87 2.44
N ALA A 66 -18.42 -4.76 3.31
CA ALA A 66 -18.33 -6.21 3.10
C ALA A 66 -19.09 -6.66 1.84
N ALA A 67 -20.29 -6.12 1.60
CA ALA A 67 -21.05 -6.40 0.38
C ALA A 67 -20.32 -5.90 -0.87
N LYS A 68 -19.74 -4.68 -0.83
CA LYS A 68 -18.95 -4.14 -1.94
C LYS A 68 -17.68 -4.94 -2.19
N LEU A 69 -17.00 -5.40 -1.14
CA LEU A 69 -15.85 -6.29 -1.24
C LEU A 69 -16.25 -7.62 -1.88
N GLN A 70 -17.37 -8.23 -1.47
CA GLN A 70 -17.86 -9.45 -2.10
C GLN A 70 -18.23 -9.23 -3.57
N GLU A 71 -18.91 -8.14 -3.91
CA GLU A 71 -19.24 -7.80 -5.31
C GLU A 71 -17.99 -7.55 -6.14
N THR A 72 -16.99 -6.87 -5.57
CA THR A 72 -15.69 -6.67 -6.24
C THR A 72 -14.96 -8.01 -6.40
N LEU A 73 -15.03 -8.89 -5.41
CA LEU A 73 -14.43 -10.21 -5.49
C LEU A 73 -15.14 -11.10 -6.53
N THR A 74 -16.46 -11.11 -6.59
CA THR A 74 -17.21 -11.90 -7.58
C THR A 74 -17.04 -11.33 -8.99
N SER A 75 -17.12 -10.01 -9.16
CA SER A 75 -16.85 -9.35 -10.45
C SER A 75 -15.40 -9.54 -10.87
N SER A 76 -14.41 -9.37 -9.96
CA SER A 76 -13.02 -9.67 -10.28
C SER A 76 -12.82 -11.13 -10.65
N SER A 77 -13.49 -12.07 -9.98
CA SER A 77 -13.40 -13.51 -10.28
C SER A 77 -13.99 -13.83 -11.67
N GLN A 78 -15.11 -13.21 -12.03
CA GLN A 78 -15.74 -13.35 -13.35
C GLN A 78 -14.95 -12.64 -14.47
N SER A 79 -14.36 -11.48 -14.16
CA SER A 79 -13.45 -10.78 -15.06
C SER A 79 -12.14 -11.54 -15.25
N THR A 80 -11.64 -12.25 -14.23
CA THR A 80 -10.40 -13.01 -14.35
C THR A 80 -10.50 -14.17 -15.33
N GLU A 81 -11.61 -14.90 -15.42
CA GLU A 81 -11.67 -16.08 -16.31
C GLU A 81 -11.70 -15.72 -17.80
N GLN A 82 -12.29 -14.57 -18.17
CA GLN A 82 -12.41 -14.15 -19.57
C GLN A 82 -11.40 -13.07 -19.99
N GLN A 83 -11.00 -12.16 -19.08
CA GLN A 83 -9.99 -11.14 -19.39
C GLN A 83 -8.57 -11.61 -19.07
N GLN A 84 -8.30 -12.53 -18.12
CA GLN A 84 -6.93 -13.02 -17.93
C GLN A 84 -6.43 -13.81 -19.12
N GLN A 85 -7.26 -14.53 -19.88
CA GLN A 85 -6.76 -15.26 -21.05
C GLN A 85 -6.35 -14.31 -22.18
N GLN A 86 -7.09 -13.23 -22.41
CA GLN A 86 -6.79 -12.27 -23.48
C GLN A 86 -5.74 -11.22 -23.05
N GLU A 87 -5.79 -10.74 -21.81
CA GLU A 87 -4.82 -9.79 -21.28
C GLU A 87 -3.49 -10.45 -20.95
N ASN A 88 -3.44 -11.70 -20.45
CA ASN A 88 -2.16 -12.41 -20.31
C ASN A 88 -1.58 -12.82 -21.65
N ASP A 89 -2.37 -13.13 -22.69
CA ASP A 89 -1.81 -13.42 -24.00
C ASP A 89 -1.24 -12.15 -24.65
N VAL A 90 -1.97 -11.03 -24.58
CA VAL A 90 -1.47 -9.71 -25.04
C VAL A 90 -0.28 -9.24 -24.20
N SER A 91 -0.28 -9.43 -22.88
CA SER A 91 0.81 -9.07 -21.98
C SER A 91 2.04 -9.95 -22.20
N ARG A 92 1.87 -11.28 -22.30
CA ARG A 92 2.97 -12.22 -22.57
C ARG A 92 3.59 -11.99 -23.94
N GLN A 93 2.79 -11.72 -24.97
CA GLN A 93 3.28 -11.38 -26.30
C GLN A 93 4.04 -10.05 -26.31
N LYS A 94 3.54 -9.02 -25.61
CA LYS A 94 4.26 -7.73 -25.43
C LYS A 94 5.58 -7.91 -24.69
N VAL A 95 5.58 -8.63 -23.56
CA VAL A 95 6.78 -8.91 -22.77
C VAL A 95 7.79 -9.72 -23.59
N ASN A 96 7.37 -10.76 -24.31
CA ASN A 96 8.27 -11.52 -25.18
C ASN A 96 8.88 -10.63 -26.28
N LYS A 97 8.09 -9.73 -26.88
CA LYS A 97 8.60 -8.77 -27.88
C LYS A 97 9.59 -7.79 -27.29
N GLU A 98 9.35 -7.30 -26.07
CA GLU A 98 10.28 -6.44 -25.35
C GLU A 98 11.57 -7.17 -24.97
N VAL A 99 11.47 -8.43 -24.51
CA VAL A 99 12.62 -9.28 -24.20
C VAL A 99 13.49 -9.52 -25.43
N GLU A 100 12.89 -9.83 -26.58
CA GLU A 100 13.63 -10.00 -27.84
C GLU A 100 14.28 -8.69 -28.31
N ALA A 101 13.59 -7.56 -28.17
CA ALA A 101 14.16 -6.24 -28.47
C ALA A 101 15.33 -5.88 -27.53
N LEU A 102 15.25 -6.24 -26.24
CA LEU A 102 16.34 -6.06 -25.28
C LEU A 102 17.53 -6.96 -25.61
N ARG A 103 17.27 -8.23 -25.97
CA ARG A 103 18.32 -9.16 -26.42
C ARG A 103 19.06 -8.63 -27.64
N ALA A 104 18.34 -8.13 -28.65
CA ALA A 104 18.95 -7.52 -29.83
C ALA A 104 19.84 -6.30 -29.48
N LYS A 105 19.35 -5.41 -28.60
CA LYS A 105 20.13 -4.25 -28.11
C LYS A 105 21.34 -4.66 -27.27
N LEU A 106 21.23 -5.75 -26.52
CA LEU A 106 22.35 -6.28 -25.72
C LEU A 106 23.41 -6.92 -26.61
N GLU A 107 23.03 -7.66 -27.65
CA GLU A 107 24.00 -8.21 -28.62
C GLU A 107 24.70 -7.11 -29.44
N GLU A 108 23.99 -6.04 -29.77
CA GLU A 108 24.60 -4.86 -30.40
C GLU A 108 25.66 -4.20 -29.48
N ARG A 109 25.39 -4.13 -28.17
CA ARG A 109 26.31 -3.57 -27.17
C ARG A 109 27.38 -4.55 -26.69
N ARG A 110 27.15 -5.86 -26.80
CA ARG A 110 28.07 -6.95 -26.42
C ARG A 110 29.23 -7.11 -27.41
N LYS A 111 29.34 -6.26 -28.41
CA LYS A 111 30.65 -5.99 -29.03
C LYS A 111 31.50 -5.21 -28.01
N VAL A 112 32.07 -5.93 -27.04
CA VAL A 112 33.28 -5.50 -26.34
C VAL A 112 34.20 -5.06 -27.46
N ARG A 113 34.46 -3.74 -27.52
CA ARG A 113 35.12 -3.10 -28.65
C ARG A 113 36.36 -3.92 -29.02
N GLU A 114 36.31 -4.56 -30.18
CA GLU A 114 37.40 -5.39 -30.66
C GLU A 114 38.66 -4.52 -30.65
N LEU A 115 39.70 -5.00 -29.95
CA LEU A 115 40.97 -4.32 -29.95
C LEU A 115 41.51 -4.43 -31.38
N PRO A 116 42.14 -3.39 -31.92
CA PRO A 116 42.66 -3.44 -33.27
C PRO A 116 43.71 -4.56 -33.37
N GLU A 117 43.66 -5.30 -34.48
CA GLU A 117 44.55 -6.44 -34.75
C GLU A 117 46.04 -6.11 -34.54
N SER A 118 46.45 -4.87 -34.86
CA SER A 118 47.82 -4.39 -34.64
C SER A 118 48.28 -4.39 -33.18
N MET A 119 47.36 -4.19 -32.23
CA MET A 119 47.68 -4.26 -30.80
C MET A 119 47.77 -5.70 -30.32
N GLU A 120 46.91 -6.58 -30.85
CA GLU A 120 46.92 -8.00 -30.53
C GLU A 120 48.19 -8.69 -31.05
N THR A 121 48.66 -8.32 -32.25
CA THR A 121 49.93 -8.81 -32.80
C THR A 121 51.13 -8.32 -31.98
N ALA A 122 51.22 -7.02 -31.68
CA ALA A 122 52.29 -6.46 -30.85
C ALA A 122 52.32 -7.08 -29.44
N ARG A 123 51.15 -7.32 -28.84
CA ARG A 123 51.02 -8.07 -27.58
C ARG A 123 51.53 -9.50 -27.74
N GLY A 124 51.18 -10.17 -28.83
CA GLY A 124 51.63 -11.52 -29.16
C GLY A 124 53.15 -11.61 -29.29
N GLU A 125 53.80 -10.62 -29.92
CA GLU A 125 55.25 -10.55 -30.08
C GLU A 125 55.98 -10.36 -28.75
N VAL A 126 55.48 -9.50 -27.87
CA VAL A 126 56.02 -9.34 -26.51
C VAL A 126 55.88 -10.64 -25.73
N VAL A 127 54.71 -11.27 -25.75
CA VAL A 127 54.47 -12.53 -25.06
C VAL A 127 55.36 -13.65 -25.62
N ARG A 128 55.55 -13.68 -26.95
CA ARG A 128 56.44 -14.64 -27.61
C ARG A 128 57.89 -14.45 -27.16
N CYS A 129 58.41 -13.22 -27.21
CA CYS A 129 59.77 -12.93 -26.78
C CYS A 129 60.00 -13.26 -25.30
N LEU A 130 59.04 -12.92 -24.43
CA LEU A 130 59.14 -13.20 -23.00
C LEU A 130 59.09 -14.71 -22.69
N ARG A 131 58.32 -15.50 -23.45
CA ARG A 131 58.30 -16.97 -23.34
C ARG A 131 59.59 -17.61 -23.84
N GLU A 132 60.20 -17.05 -24.89
CA GLU A 132 61.49 -17.51 -25.40
C GLU A 132 62.63 -17.13 -24.43
N ASN A 133 62.48 -16.03 -23.68
CA ASN A 133 63.50 -15.46 -22.78
C ASN A 133 63.02 -15.35 -21.32
N ASP A 134 62.45 -16.43 -20.76
CA ASP A 134 61.83 -16.45 -19.42
C ASP A 134 62.73 -15.92 -18.28
N ARG A 135 64.06 -16.09 -18.40
CA ARG A 135 65.03 -15.65 -17.38
C ARG A 135 65.74 -14.33 -17.73
N ARG A 136 65.46 -13.74 -18.90
CA ARG A 136 66.10 -12.52 -19.41
C ARG A 136 65.05 -11.59 -20.05
N PRO A 137 64.13 -11.04 -19.26
CA PRO A 137 63.06 -10.18 -19.79
C PRO A 137 63.59 -8.87 -20.40
N LEU A 138 64.83 -8.47 -20.09
CA LEU A 138 65.46 -7.26 -20.62
C LEU A 138 65.84 -7.36 -22.10
N ASP A 139 65.95 -8.57 -22.67
CA ASP A 139 66.29 -8.75 -24.08
C ASP A 139 65.11 -8.40 -25.01
N CYS A 140 63.88 -8.39 -24.47
CA CYS A 140 62.63 -8.12 -25.19
C CYS A 140 62.19 -6.64 -25.19
N TRP A 141 63.13 -5.72 -25.00
CA TRP A 141 62.82 -4.29 -24.84
C TRP A 141 62.28 -3.66 -26.11
N LYS A 142 62.71 -4.12 -27.30
CA LYS A 142 62.25 -3.58 -28.59
C LYS A 142 60.79 -3.89 -28.85
N GLU A 143 60.36 -5.11 -28.55
CA GLU A 143 58.99 -5.58 -28.66
C GLU A 143 58.08 -4.79 -27.69
N VAL A 144 58.57 -4.51 -26.48
CA VAL A 144 57.86 -3.71 -25.49
C VAL A 144 57.76 -2.24 -25.91
N GLU A 145 58.79 -1.66 -26.54
CA GLU A 145 58.72 -0.30 -27.10
C GLU A 145 57.71 -0.21 -28.25
N ALA A 146 57.73 -1.17 -29.18
CA ALA A 146 56.76 -1.24 -30.28
C ALA A 146 55.31 -1.34 -29.74
N PHE A 147 55.07 -2.17 -28.72
CA PHE A 147 53.77 -2.25 -28.07
C PHE A 147 53.35 -0.93 -27.41
N LYS A 148 54.28 -0.24 -26.72
CA LYS A 148 54.01 1.07 -26.10
C LYS A 148 53.66 2.16 -27.11
N GLU A 149 54.30 2.17 -28.28
CA GLU A 149 53.97 3.11 -29.35
C GLU A 149 52.55 2.88 -29.87
N GLU A 150 52.17 1.62 -30.06
CA GLU A 150 50.84 1.25 -30.56
C GLU A 150 49.73 1.55 -29.55
N VAL A 151 49.99 1.34 -28.26
CA VAL A 151 49.10 1.76 -27.17
C VAL A 151 48.95 3.28 -27.15
N ARG A 152 50.06 4.03 -27.23
CA ARG A 152 50.02 5.51 -27.27
C ARG A 152 49.21 6.04 -28.45
N ARG A 153 49.27 5.37 -29.61
CA ARG A 153 48.48 5.73 -30.79
C ARG A 153 46.97 5.60 -30.52
N LEU A 154 46.56 4.53 -29.83
CA LEU A 154 45.16 4.29 -29.46
C LEU A 154 44.69 5.21 -28.33
N GLU A 155 45.54 5.44 -27.34
CA GLU A 155 45.26 6.36 -26.24
C GLU A 155 45.04 7.78 -26.77
N ARG A 156 45.87 8.28 -27.71
CA ARG A 156 45.65 9.59 -28.34
C ARG A 156 44.25 9.72 -28.95
N GLY A 157 43.85 8.74 -29.77
CA GLY A 157 42.52 8.75 -30.39
C GLY A 157 41.36 8.54 -29.40
N TRP A 158 41.62 7.93 -28.23
CA TRP A 158 40.64 7.85 -27.16
C TRP A 158 40.52 9.17 -26.39
N VAL A 159 41.65 9.79 -26.03
CA VAL A 159 41.70 11.09 -25.35
C VAL A 159 41.03 12.17 -26.21
N ASP A 160 41.33 12.23 -27.51
CA ASP A 160 40.70 13.19 -28.43
C ASP A 160 39.18 13.04 -28.50
N LYS A 161 38.66 11.80 -28.38
CA LYS A 161 37.21 11.51 -28.38
C LYS A 161 36.53 11.80 -27.05
N VAL A 162 37.25 11.76 -25.93
CA VAL A 162 36.70 11.98 -24.58
C VAL A 162 36.76 13.46 -24.19
N VAL A 163 37.73 14.20 -24.73
CA VAL A 163 37.91 15.64 -24.46
C VAL A 163 37.07 16.51 -25.42
N ALA A 164 36.73 16.02 -26.62
CA ALA A 164 35.81 16.68 -27.56
C ALA A 164 34.33 16.45 -27.18
#